data_AF-A0A292PSI4-F1
#
_entry.id   AF-A0A292PSI4-F1
#
_cell.length_a   1.000
_cell.length_b   1.000
_cell.length_c   1.000
_cell.angle_alpha   90.00
_cell.angle_beta   90.00
_cell.angle_gamma   90.00
#
_symmetry.space_group_name_H-M   'P 1'
#
loop_
_entity.id
_entity.type
_entity.pdbx_description
1 polymer ?
#
loop_
_entity_poly.entity_id
_entity_poly.type
_entity_poly.pdbx_seq_one_letter_code
_entity_poly.pdbx_strand_id
1 'polypeptide(L)'
;MGGWIWGAIHGHRPTLHDTRNFLSLQPLAPYSNYLVKIHLISTQVMIQRTALRSALATARAPHLLARRGLHATPARLGGYHYPEGPRSNLPFNPHTRFFHLRFIAFCTVGFGFPFMIAIWQTSKNKE
;
A
#
# COMPACT_ATOMS: atom_id res chain seq x y z
N MET A 1 -62.64 30.57 -23.70
CA MET A 1 -61.51 31.51 -23.56
C MET A 1 -60.87 31.21 -22.20
N GLY A 2 -60.01 30.19 -22.06
CA GLY A 2 -58.55 30.28 -22.27
C GLY A 2 -57.91 31.11 -21.14
N GLY A 3 -57.03 30.65 -20.26
CA GLY A 3 -56.36 29.38 -20.03
C GLY A 3 -55.57 29.52 -18.73
N TRP A 4 -55.79 28.61 -17.78
CA TRP A 4 -55.16 28.60 -16.46
C TRP A 4 -53.78 27.93 -16.54
N ILE A 5 -52.71 28.69 -16.79
CA ILE A 5 -51.33 28.23 -16.55
C ILE A 5 -50.49 29.42 -16.05
N TRP A 6 -50.68 29.81 -14.78
CA TRP A 6 -49.70 30.62 -14.04
C TRP A 6 -49.97 30.61 -12.52
N GLY A 7 -50.16 29.43 -11.92
CA GLY A 7 -50.59 29.30 -10.52
C GLY A 7 -49.99 28.13 -9.73
N ALA A 8 -48.87 27.55 -10.16
CA ALA A 8 -48.27 26.36 -9.53
C ALA A 8 -46.93 26.64 -8.83
N ILE A 9 -46.78 27.79 -8.16
CA ILE A 9 -45.61 28.09 -7.31
C ILE A 9 -45.98 28.05 -5.81
N HIS A 10 -47.24 27.83 -5.44
CA HIS A 10 -47.66 27.75 -4.03
C HIS A 10 -48.59 26.55 -3.83
N GLY A 11 -48.04 25.40 -3.41
CA GLY A 11 -48.82 24.18 -3.22
C GLY A 11 -48.11 23.15 -2.35
N HIS A 12 -48.47 23.17 -1.06
CA HIS A 12 -48.42 22.10 -0.06
C HIS A 12 -47.16 21.23 0.10
N ARG A 13 -46.51 21.42 1.26
CA ARG A 13 -45.68 20.40 1.91
C ARG A 13 -46.51 19.11 2.07
N PRO A 14 -46.04 17.93 1.64
CA PRO A 14 -46.75 16.69 1.86
C PRO A 14 -46.81 16.39 3.36
N THR A 15 -48.03 16.43 3.91
CA THR A 15 -48.36 15.98 5.27
C THR A 15 -48.34 14.45 5.33
N LEU A 16 -47.78 13.92 6.42
CA LEU A 16 -47.35 12.53 6.67
C LEU A 16 -48.46 11.46 6.70
N HIS A 17 -49.63 11.69 6.11
CA HIS A 17 -50.80 10.81 6.26
C HIS A 17 -51.27 10.08 5.00
N ASP A 18 -50.61 10.23 3.85
CA ASP A 18 -51.07 9.63 2.59
C ASP A 18 -50.04 8.69 1.94
N THR A 19 -49.64 7.66 2.69
CA THR A 19 -48.73 6.60 2.19
C THR A 19 -49.36 5.20 2.22
N ARG A 20 -50.63 5.08 2.61
CA ARG A 20 -51.24 3.76 2.88
C ARG A 20 -51.89 3.08 1.67
N ASN A 21 -52.06 3.76 0.54
CA ASN A 21 -52.88 3.25 -0.56
C ASN A 21 -52.13 2.97 -1.88
N PHE A 22 -50.80 2.96 -1.88
CA PHE A 22 -50.00 2.62 -3.07
C PHE A 22 -49.46 1.17 -3.08
N LEU A 23 -49.84 0.34 -2.10
CA LEU A 23 -49.30 -1.01 -1.93
C LEU A 23 -50.21 -2.15 -2.43
N SER A 24 -51.37 -1.85 -3.02
CA SER A 24 -52.39 -2.88 -3.29
C SER A 24 -52.37 -3.53 -4.66
N LEU A 25 -51.29 -3.45 -5.45
CA LEU A 25 -51.16 -4.23 -6.70
C LEU A 25 -49.70 -4.68 -6.92
N GLN A 26 -49.25 -5.67 -6.15
CA GLN A 26 -48.07 -6.46 -6.50
C GLN A 26 -48.51 -7.87 -6.93
N PRO A 27 -48.18 -8.35 -8.15
CA PRO A 27 -48.18 -9.78 -8.41
C PRO A 27 -47.12 -10.43 -7.51
N LEU A 28 -47.54 -11.38 -6.67
CA LEU A 28 -46.73 -12.10 -5.69
C LEU A 28 -45.73 -13.05 -6.37
N ALA A 29 -44.70 -12.49 -7.02
CA ALA A 29 -43.48 -13.23 -7.31
C ALA A 29 -42.71 -13.39 -5.98
N PRO A 30 -42.24 -14.59 -5.61
CA PRO A 30 -41.69 -14.85 -4.30
C PRO A 30 -40.47 -13.97 -4.03
N TYR A 31 -40.62 -13.01 -3.10
CA TYR A 31 -39.58 -12.06 -2.66
C TYR A 31 -38.23 -12.73 -2.36
N SER A 32 -38.24 -14.01 -1.98
CA SER A 32 -37.08 -14.87 -1.78
C SER A 32 -36.08 -14.82 -2.95
N ASN A 33 -36.55 -14.93 -4.20
CA ASN A 33 -35.66 -14.99 -5.37
C ASN A 33 -34.98 -13.63 -5.65
N TYR A 34 -35.67 -12.52 -5.38
CA TYR A 34 -35.10 -11.17 -5.54
C TYR A 34 -34.06 -10.87 -4.46
N LEU A 35 -34.31 -11.28 -3.22
CA LEU A 35 -33.36 -11.12 -2.11
C LEU A 35 -32.09 -11.95 -2.33
N VAL A 36 -32.23 -13.19 -2.78
CA VAL A 36 -31.09 -14.04 -3.16
C VAL A 36 -30.30 -13.42 -4.31
N LYS A 37 -30.99 -12.87 -5.32
CA LYS A 37 -30.34 -12.22 -6.47
C LYS A 37 -29.62 -10.93 -6.08
N ILE A 38 -30.20 -10.12 -5.21
CA ILE A 38 -29.56 -8.90 -4.67
C ILE A 38 -28.33 -9.26 -3.86
N HIS A 39 -28.42 -10.27 -2.98
CA HIS A 39 -27.29 -10.72 -2.18
C HIS A 39 -26.16 -11.27 -3.07
N LEU A 40 -26.49 -12.11 -4.05
CA LEU A 40 -25.55 -12.65 -5.02
C LEU A 40 -24.86 -11.56 -5.86
N ILE A 41 -25.59 -10.55 -6.31
CA ILE A 41 -25.00 -9.43 -7.05
C ILE A 41 -24.09 -8.60 -6.14
N SER A 42 -24.50 -8.35 -4.90
CA SER A 42 -23.72 -7.55 -3.95
C SER A 42 -22.39 -8.23 -3.56
N THR A 43 -22.39 -9.55 -3.37
CA THR A 43 -21.19 -10.32 -3.06
C THR A 43 -20.27 -10.41 -4.25
N GLN A 44 -20.80 -10.61 -5.47
CA GLN A 44 -19.99 -10.61 -6.69
C GLN A 44 -19.33 -9.26 -6.94
N VAL A 45 -20.07 -8.15 -6.75
CA VAL A 45 -19.51 -6.79 -6.86
C VAL A 45 -18.45 -6.55 -5.78
N MET A 46 -18.65 -7.04 -4.55
CA MET A 46 -17.66 -6.93 -3.48
C MET A 46 -16.41 -7.75 -3.77
N ILE A 47 -16.54 -8.99 -4.24
CA ILE A 47 -15.42 -9.88 -4.61
C ILE A 47 -14.61 -9.25 -5.74
N GLN A 48 -15.27 -8.77 -6.79
CA GLN A 48 -14.60 -8.11 -7.92
C GLN A 48 -13.85 -6.83 -7.47
N ARG A 49 -14.46 -6.01 -6.62
CA ARG A 49 -13.81 -4.80 -6.07
C ARG A 49 -12.63 -5.13 -5.17
N THR A 50 -12.75 -6.16 -4.35
CA THR A 50 -11.65 -6.62 -3.47
C THR A 50 -10.51 -7.21 -4.29
N ALA A 51 -10.81 -8.05 -5.29
CA ALA A 51 -9.83 -8.61 -6.22
C ALA A 51 -9.10 -7.52 -7.02
N LEU A 52 -9.83 -6.50 -7.50
CA LEU A 52 -9.22 -5.36 -8.18
C LEU A 52 -8.31 -4.57 -7.24
N ARG A 53 -8.76 -4.29 -6.00
CA ARG A 53 -7.94 -3.57 -4.99
C ARG A 53 -6.69 -4.36 -4.61
N SER A 54 -6.79 -5.68 -4.44
CA SER A 54 -5.63 -6.53 -4.13
C SER A 54 -4.67 -6.61 -5.31
N ALA A 55 -5.18 -6.75 -6.55
CA ALA A 55 -4.35 -6.74 -7.75
C ALA A 55 -3.60 -5.41 -7.92
N LEU A 56 -4.29 -4.28 -7.69
CA LEU A 56 -3.69 -2.95 -7.74
C LEU A 56 -2.64 -2.75 -6.62
N ALA A 57 -2.89 -3.27 -5.42
CA ALA A 57 -1.95 -3.23 -4.31
C ALA A 57 -0.68 -4.06 -4.60
N THR A 58 -0.83 -5.27 -5.14
CA THR A 58 0.28 -6.14 -5.54
C THR A 58 1.09 -5.52 -6.69
N ALA A 59 0.43 -4.97 -7.71
CA ALA A 59 1.09 -4.30 -8.83
C ALA A 59 1.88 -3.05 -8.39
N ARG A 60 1.45 -2.38 -7.31
CA ARG A 60 2.11 -1.18 -6.75
C ARG A 60 3.13 -1.51 -5.66
N ALA A 61 3.15 -2.73 -5.14
CA ALA A 61 4.09 -3.17 -4.10
C ALA A 61 5.57 -2.88 -4.42
N PRO A 62 6.12 -3.19 -5.62
CA PRO A 62 7.53 -2.91 -5.91
C PRO A 62 7.84 -1.41 -5.97
N HIS A 63 6.90 -0.59 -6.47
CA HIS A 63 7.07 0.87 -6.52
C HIS A 63 6.96 1.52 -5.13
N LEU A 64 6.15 0.95 -4.22
CA LEU A 64 6.10 1.37 -2.82
C LEU A 64 7.36 0.96 -2.05
N LEU A 65 7.92 -0.22 -2.32
CA LEU A 65 9.20 -0.67 -1.72
C LEU A 65 10.38 0.18 -2.22
N ALA A 66 10.41 0.54 -3.50
CA ALA A 66 11.43 1.44 -4.04
C ALA A 66 11.39 2.86 -3.44
N ARG A 67 10.20 3.33 -3.01
CA ARG A 67 10.02 4.64 -2.34
C ARG A 67 10.08 4.58 -0.82
N ARG A 68 9.92 3.41 -0.21
CA ARG A 68 10.31 3.16 1.18
C ARG A 68 11.82 3.03 1.19
N GLY A 69 12.51 4.17 1.11
CA GLY A 69 13.95 4.22 1.36
C GLY A 69 14.19 3.46 2.66
N LEU A 70 14.77 2.27 2.56
CA LEU A 70 15.05 1.37 3.66
C LEU A 70 16.21 1.98 4.45
N HIS A 71 15.92 3.10 5.11
CA HIS A 71 16.87 3.85 5.90
C HIS A 71 16.82 3.27 7.31
N ALA A 72 17.94 2.70 7.75
CA ALA A 72 18.17 2.45 9.15
C ALA A 72 18.38 3.80 9.85
N THR A 73 17.31 4.48 10.28
CA THR A 73 17.42 5.56 11.26
C THR A 73 17.16 4.94 12.63
N PRO A 74 18.19 4.54 13.39
CA PRO A 74 17.99 4.15 14.78
C PRO A 74 17.43 5.35 15.55
N ALA A 75 16.41 5.11 16.39
CA ALA A 75 15.90 6.13 17.31
C ALA A 75 17.08 6.61 18.20
N ARG A 76 17.33 7.93 18.22
CA ARG A 76 18.39 8.53 19.04
C ARG A 76 18.07 8.29 20.52
N LEU A 77 18.74 7.32 21.14
CA LEU A 77 18.63 7.04 22.59
C LEU A 77 19.73 7.84 23.33
N GLY A 78 19.54 9.15 23.49
CA GLY A 78 20.44 9.99 24.31
C GLY A 78 20.67 11.42 23.80
N GLY A 79 20.82 12.36 24.73
CA GLY A 79 20.89 13.82 24.50
C GLY A 79 22.18 14.36 23.88
N TYR A 80 22.92 13.56 23.12
CA TYR A 80 24.11 14.00 22.40
C TYR A 80 23.75 14.41 20.96
N HIS A 81 24.11 15.63 20.56
CA HIS A 81 23.90 16.15 19.21
C HIS A 81 24.95 15.59 18.26
N TYR A 82 24.63 14.46 17.63
CA TYR A 82 25.42 13.97 16.51
C TYR A 82 25.16 14.84 15.28
N PRO A 83 26.15 15.03 14.41
CA PRO A 83 25.93 15.70 13.13
C PRO A 83 24.73 15.05 12.43
N GLU A 84 23.78 15.85 11.98
CA GLU A 84 22.69 15.39 11.13
C GLU A 84 23.04 15.61 9.65
N GLY A 85 22.61 14.68 8.80
CA GLY A 85 22.81 14.76 7.36
C GLY A 85 22.92 13.38 6.72
N PRO A 86 22.81 13.27 5.38
CA PRO A 86 22.75 11.98 4.67
C PRO A 86 23.94 11.03 4.88
N ARG A 87 25.03 11.51 5.49
CA ARG A 87 26.31 10.80 5.60
C ARG A 87 26.89 10.84 7.01
N SER A 88 26.24 11.52 7.94
CA SER A 88 26.72 11.66 9.30
C SER A 88 26.53 10.38 10.13
N ASN A 89 25.73 9.45 9.63
CA ASN A 89 25.54 8.12 10.21
C ASN A 89 26.55 7.07 9.70
N LEU A 90 27.44 7.44 8.76
CA LEU A 90 28.40 6.51 8.19
C LEU A 90 29.72 6.56 8.99
N PRO A 91 30.26 5.42 9.42
CA PRO A 91 31.54 5.37 10.14
C PRO A 91 32.77 5.60 9.22
N PHE A 92 32.55 5.89 7.94
CA PHE A 92 33.59 6.16 6.95
C PHE A 92 33.19 7.35 6.07
N ASN A 93 34.16 7.98 5.40
CA ASN A 93 33.92 9.12 4.51
C ASN A 93 33.90 8.69 3.02
N PRO A 94 32.73 8.68 2.35
CA PRO A 94 32.66 8.35 0.92
C PRO A 94 33.22 9.40 -0.05
N HIS A 95 33.63 10.61 0.38
CA HIS A 95 34.00 11.72 -0.52
C HIS A 95 35.52 11.77 -0.81
N THR A 96 36.28 10.78 -0.37
CA THR A 96 37.71 10.73 -0.72
C THR A 96 37.87 10.39 -2.20
N ARG A 97 38.80 11.04 -2.91
CA ARG A 97 39.06 10.80 -4.36
C ARG A 97 39.21 9.32 -4.73
N PHE A 98 39.79 8.53 -3.83
CA PHE A 98 40.03 7.09 -3.99
C PHE A 98 39.10 6.22 -3.14
N PHE A 99 37.88 6.70 -2.83
CA PHE A 99 36.93 5.95 -2.01
C PHE A 99 36.58 4.61 -2.65
N HIS A 100 36.36 4.57 -3.96
CA HIS A 100 36.03 3.35 -4.68
C HIS A 100 37.14 2.28 -4.54
N LEU A 101 38.42 2.66 -4.59
CA LEU A 101 39.53 1.73 -4.40
C LEU A 101 39.55 1.19 -2.97
N ARG A 102 39.40 2.06 -1.98
CA ARG A 102 39.36 1.67 -0.56
C ARG A 102 38.19 0.73 -0.27
N PHE A 103 37.03 1.02 -0.86
CA PHE A 103 35.83 0.20 -0.70
C PHE A 103 35.98 -1.17 -1.36
N ILE A 104 36.47 -1.22 -2.60
CA ILE A 104 36.76 -2.49 -3.29
C ILE A 104 37.81 -3.28 -2.51
N ALA A 105 38.88 -2.65 -2.06
CA ALA A 105 39.93 -3.30 -1.25
C ALA A 105 39.37 -3.89 0.06
N PHE A 106 38.49 -3.16 0.76
CA PHE A 106 37.83 -3.68 1.95
C PHE A 106 37.02 -4.95 1.63
N CYS A 107 36.25 -4.93 0.53
CA CYS A 107 35.47 -6.08 0.10
C CYS A 107 36.35 -7.25 -0.33
N THR A 108 37.41 -7.02 -1.13
CA THR A 108 38.28 -8.09 -1.64
C THR A 108 39.08 -8.72 -0.51
N VAL A 109 39.57 -7.94 0.46
CA VAL A 109 40.27 -8.47 1.62
C VAL A 109 39.31 -9.27 2.50
N GLY A 110 38.14 -8.71 2.86
CA GLY A 110 37.16 -9.41 3.70
C GLY A 110 36.66 -10.72 3.08
N PHE A 111 36.40 -10.71 1.77
CA PHE A 111 35.99 -11.89 1.02
C PHE A 111 37.14 -12.89 0.81
N GLY A 112 38.34 -12.40 0.53
CA GLY A 112 39.53 -13.23 0.27
C GLY A 112 40.15 -13.83 1.53
N PHE A 113 39.92 -13.23 2.70
CA PHE A 113 40.49 -13.64 3.98
C PHE A 113 40.31 -15.15 4.30
N PRO A 114 39.09 -15.74 4.24
CA PRO A 114 38.93 -17.17 4.49
C PRO A 114 39.73 -18.06 3.54
N PHE A 115 39.87 -17.68 2.26
CA PHE A 115 40.61 -18.46 1.26
C PHE A 115 42.13 -18.35 1.46
N MET A 116 42.63 -17.17 1.80
CA MET A 116 44.04 -16.99 2.15
C MET A 116 44.42 -17.84 3.37
N ILE A 117 43.57 -17.86 4.40
CA ILE A 117 43.76 -18.74 5.57
C ILE A 117 43.75 -20.21 5.14
N ALA A 118 42.83 -20.63 4.26
CA ALA A 118 42.78 -22.02 3.79
C ALA A 118 44.08 -22.46 3.10
N ILE A 119 44.63 -21.63 2.20
CA ILE A 119 45.92 -21.92 1.54
C ILE A 119 47.08 -22.00 2.54
N TRP A 120 47.06 -21.14 3.55
CA TRP A 120 48.06 -21.18 4.60
C TRP A 120 47.93 -22.45 5.46
N GLN A 121 46.72 -22.87 5.78
CA GLN A 121 46.46 -24.12 6.52
C GLN A 121 46.89 -25.35 5.71
N THR A 122 46.61 -25.42 4.41
CA THR A 122 47.07 -26.55 3.57
C THR A 122 48.58 -26.62 3.47
N SER A 123 49.28 -25.49 3.58
CA SER A 123 50.74 -25.47 3.58
C SER A 123 51.39 -26.00 4.86
N LYS A 124 50.66 -26.06 5.98
CA LYS A 124 51.17 -26.59 7.25
C LYS A 124 51.01 -28.10 7.40
N ASN A 125 50.13 -28.73 6.63
CA ASN A 125 49.89 -30.17 6.64
C ASN A 125 50.62 -30.88 5.48
N LYS A 126 51.75 -30.32 5.03
CA LYS A 126 52.62 -30.92 4.02
C LYS A 126 53.54 -31.90 4.75
N GLU A 127 53.25 -33.19 4.63
CA GLU A 127 54.19 -34.28 4.92
C GLU A 127 55.17 -34.46 3.76
#